data_AF-A0A853FQB9-F1
#
_entry.id   AF-A0A853FQB9-F1
#
_cell.length_a   1.000
_cell.length_b   1.000
_cell.length_c   1.000
_cell.angle_alpha   90.00
_cell.angle_beta   90.00
_cell.angle_gamma   90.00
#
_symmetry.space_group_name_H-M   'P 1'
#
loop_
_entity.id
_entity.type
_entity.pdbx_description
1 polymer ?
#
loop_
_entity_poly.entity_id
_entity_poly.type
_entity_poly.pdbx_seq_one_letter_code
_entity_poly.pdbx_strand_id
1 'polypeptide(L)' 'MGKRSGVPHRDDELAALSLEELQAELARARLRLTIPTSAKMTKLFHKRIHWLESAIAARD' A
#
# COMPACT_ATOMS: atom_id res chain seq x y z
N MET A 1 4.18 -18.98 12.74
CA MET A 1 3.30 -18.19 11.85
C MET A 1 4.14 -17.06 11.28
N GLY A 2 4.76 -17.31 10.12
CA GLY A 2 5.87 -16.50 9.61
C GLY A 2 5.46 -15.07 9.30
N LYS A 3 6.30 -14.12 9.68
CA LYS A 3 6.21 -12.69 9.34
C LYS A 3 6.11 -12.53 7.82
N ARG A 4 4.91 -12.61 7.25
CA ARG A 4 4.64 -12.06 5.93
C ARG A 4 4.87 -10.57 6.11
N SER A 5 5.83 -9.99 5.39
CA SER A 5 5.94 -8.52 5.37
C SER A 5 4.54 -7.99 5.18
N GLY A 6 4.02 -7.15 6.07
CA GLY A 6 2.66 -6.58 6.00
C GLY A 6 2.47 -5.63 4.81
N VAL A 7 3.16 -5.92 3.71
CA VAL A 7 3.31 -5.19 2.47
C VAL A 7 2.72 -6.13 1.42
N PRO A 8 1.45 -5.92 1.02
CA PRO A 8 0.80 -6.75 0.01
C PRO A 8 1.45 -6.50 -1.34
N HIS A 9 1.64 -7.55 -2.14
CA HIS A 9 2.20 -7.49 -3.49
C HIS A 9 1.19 -7.90 -4.56
N ARG A 10 0.07 -8.52 -4.18
CA ARG A 10 -0.97 -9.05 -5.06
C ARG A 10 -2.36 -8.78 -4.48
N ASP A 11 -3.39 -8.87 -5.31
CA ASP A 11 -4.78 -8.56 -4.95
C ASP A 11 -5.36 -9.52 -3.89
N ASP A 12 -4.96 -10.79 -3.92
CA ASP A 12 -5.35 -11.79 -2.91
C ASP A 12 -4.76 -11.46 -1.53
N GLU A 13 -3.51 -11.02 -1.50
CA GLU A 13 -2.84 -10.55 -0.27
C GLU A 13 -3.49 -9.28 0.25
N LEU A 14 -3.86 -8.36 -0.64
CA LEU A 14 -4.57 -7.12 -0.30
C LEU A 14 -5.95 -7.42 0.29
N ALA A 15 -6.69 -8.36 -0.32
CA ALA A 15 -8.00 -8.80 0.13
C ALA A 15 -7.97 -9.42 1.54
N ALA A 16 -6.86 -10.07 1.90
CA ALA A 16 -6.66 -10.69 3.21
C ALA A 16 -6.32 -9.70 4.34
N LEU A 17 -5.95 -8.45 4.02
CA LEU A 17 -5.67 -7.42 5.02
C LEU A 17 -6.95 -6.85 5.62
N SER A 18 -6.90 -6.50 6.91
CA SER A 18 -7.90 -5.66 7.56
C SER A 18 -7.86 -4.21 7.04
N LEU A 19 -8.92 -3.43 7.31
CA LEU A 19 -8.97 -2.01 6.96
C LEU A 19 -7.83 -1.22 7.63
N GLU A 20 -7.54 -1.50 8.89
CA GLU A 20 -6.45 -0.87 9.65
C GLU A 20 -5.08 -1.15 9.01
N GLU A 21 -4.83 -2.40 8.57
CA GLU A 21 -3.60 -2.75 7.88
C GLU A 21 -3.46 -2.06 6.51
N LEU A 22 -4.56 -1.91 5.76
CA LEU A 22 -4.56 -1.14 4.52
C LEU A 22 -4.23 0.34 4.76
N GLN A 23 -4.84 0.95 5.77
CA GLN A 23 -4.57 2.34 6.13
C GLN A 23 -3.12 2.54 6.59
N ALA A 24 -2.58 1.60 7.37
CA ALA A 24 -1.18 1.62 7.78
C ALA A 24 -0.22 1.50 6.58
N GLU A 25 -0.52 0.66 5.59
CA GLU A 25 0.28 0.57 4.37
C GLU A 25 0.16 1.82 3.49
N LEU A 26 -1.04 2.40 3.39
CA LEU A 26 -1.27 3.67 2.70
C LEU A 26 -0.43 4.80 3.32
N ALA A 27 -0.40 4.89 4.65
CA ALA A 27 0.42 5.85 5.38
C ALA A 27 1.92 5.63 5.10
N ARG A 28 2.40 4.37 5.10
CA ARG A 28 3.78 4.04 4.74
C ARG A 28 4.13 4.43 3.30
N ALA A 29 3.24 4.19 2.35
CA ALA A 29 3.45 4.55 0.95
C ALA A 29 3.51 6.07 0.75
N ARG A 30 2.65 6.83 1.44
CA ARG A 30 2.67 8.30 1.44
C ARG A 30 3.94 8.86 2.07
N LEU A 31 4.40 8.31 3.20
CA LEU A 31 5.66 8.71 3.82
C LEU A 31 6.86 8.49 2.88
N ARG A 32 6.88 7.42 2.11
CA ARG A 32 7.97 7.16 1.15
C ARG A 32 8.04 8.20 0.02
N LEU A 33 6.93 8.88 -0.31
CA LEU A 33 6.94 9.98 -1.27
C LEU A 33 7.57 11.26 -0.73
N THR A 34 7.66 11.44 0.59
CA THR A 34 8.33 12.61 1.18
C THR A 34 9.85 12.49 1.18
N ILE A 35 10.38 11.29 0.91
CA ILE A 35 11.81 11.02 0.80
C ILE A 35 12.22 11.22 -0.67
N PRO A 36 13.33 11.94 -0.95
CA PRO A 36 13.84 12.05 -2.32
C PRO A 36 14.09 10.66 -2.91
N THR A 37 13.39 10.35 -3.99
CA THR A 37 13.49 9.08 -4.73
C THR A 37 13.59 9.35 -6.22
N SER A 38 14.01 8.35 -7.00
CA SER A 38 14.00 8.48 -8.46
C SER A 38 12.57 8.60 -8.99
N ALA A 39 12.39 9.26 -10.14
CA ALA A 39 11.08 9.40 -10.79
C ALA A 39 10.38 8.04 -11.01
N LYS A 40 11.16 6.97 -11.28
CA LYS A 40 10.65 5.59 -11.38
C LYS A 40 10.01 5.13 -10.08
N MET A 41 10.69 5.33 -8.95
CA MET A 41 10.18 4.94 -7.63
C MET A 41 8.98 5.77 -7.22
N THR A 42 9.00 7.08 -7.47
CA THR A 42 7.84 7.97 -7.26
C THR A 42 6.60 7.45 -8.00
N LYS A 43 6.73 7.10 -9.29
CA LYS A 43 5.64 6.52 -10.07
C LYS A 43 5.13 5.19 -9.48
N LEU A 44 6.02 4.33 -9.00
CA LEU A 44 5.64 3.07 -8.35
C LEU A 44 4.86 3.32 -7.05
N PHE A 45 5.28 4.29 -6.23
CA PHE A 45 4.56 4.63 -5.00
C PHE A 45 3.20 5.25 -5.29
N HIS A 46 3.07 6.12 -6.30
CA HIS A 46 1.75 6.62 -6.72
C HIS A 46 0.81 5.51 -7.16
N LYS A 47 1.29 4.56 -7.98
CA LYS A 47 0.49 3.38 -8.37
C LYS A 47 0.04 2.57 -7.15
N ARG A 48 0.95 2.37 -6.19
CA ARG A 48 0.67 1.63 -4.95
C ARG A 48 -0.37 2.35 -4.08
N ILE A 49 -0.28 3.66 -3.94
CA ILE A 49 -1.26 4.49 -3.21
C ILE A 49 -2.63 4.34 -3.84
N HIS A 50 -2.75 4.49 -5.16
CA HIS A 50 -4.03 4.37 -5.86
C HIS A 50 -4.66 2.99 -5.70
N TRP A 51 -3.84 1.93 -5.76
CA TRP A 51 -4.27 0.55 -5.53
C TRP A 51 -4.82 0.35 -4.10
N LEU A 52 -4.14 0.89 -3.09
CA LEU A 52 -4.58 0.83 -1.69
C LEU A 52 -5.86 1.65 -1.45
N GLU A 53 -5.95 2.85 -2.02
CA GLU A 53 -7.13 3.71 -1.92
C GLU A 53 -8.36 3.06 -2.55
N SER A 54 -8.20 2.39 -3.69
CA SER A 54 -9.29 1.67 -4.35
C SER A 54 -9.80 0.50 -3.50
N ALA A 55 -8.89 -0.22 -2.84
CA ALA A 55 -9.24 -1.33 -1.96
C ALA A 55 -9.92 -0.87 -0.66
N ILE A 56 -9.54 0.29 -0.12
CA ILE A 56 -10.21 0.92 1.01
C ILE A 56 -11.62 1.36 0.59
N ALA A 57 -11.75 2.07 -0.53
CA ALA A 57 -13.02 2.57 -1.02
C ALA A 57 -14.03 1.45 -1.38
N ALA A 58 -13.55 0.25 -1.72
CA ALA A 58 -14.42 -0.91 -1.97
C ALA A 58 -14.96 -1.57 -0.68
N ARG A 59 -14.46 -1.17 0.50
CA ARG A 59 -14.80 -1.75 1.81
C ARG A 59 -15.61 -0.84 2.71
N ASP A 60 -15.56 0.47 2.45
CA ASP A 60 -16.50 1.47 3.00
C ASP A 60 -17.86 1.39 2.28
#